data_AF-A0A367K6N9-F1
#
_entry.id   AF-A0A367K6N9-F1
#
_cell.length_a   1.000
_cell.length_b   1.000
_cell.length_c   1.000
_cell.angle_alpha   90.00
_cell.angle_beta   90.00
_cell.angle_gamma   90.00
#
_symmetry.space_group_name_H-M   'P 1'
#
loop_
_entity.id
_entity.type
_entity.pdbx_description
1 polymer ?
#
loop_
_entity_poly.entity_id
_entity_poly.type
_entity_poly.pdbx_seq_one_letter_code
_entity_poly.pdbx_strand_id
1 'polypeptide(L)'
;MRNEEGEKDYLVDALFKLFEYNQLEILLLETSGAYGNNNATKIDFDNHKGMYGLLAMLKEIASTYNFARIECFYKLRVYFVQAANKSLYLWSLRYLEGDVYEMWREEKIEVDDNFNNKDSIVPMIQFLWNLKGRLEDMVEHLNIVQKKTMRKTRKDTASLEKRLSS
;
A
#
# COMPACT_ATOMS: atom_id res chain seq x y z
N MET A 1 -15.11 -25.61 5.87
CA MET A 1 -13.84 -26.13 5.33
C MET A 1 -13.05 -24.92 4.88
N ARG A 2 -11.88 -24.70 5.50
CA ARG A 2 -10.99 -23.56 5.29
C ARG A 2 -10.15 -23.90 4.07
N ASN A 3 -10.20 -23.10 3.01
CA ASN A 3 -9.35 -23.34 1.84
C ASN A 3 -7.94 -22.84 2.15
N GLU A 4 -7.01 -23.79 2.14
CA GLU A 4 -5.57 -23.63 2.19
C GLU A 4 -5.08 -23.17 0.81
N GLU A 5 -5.12 -21.88 0.54
CA GLU A 5 -4.25 -21.25 -0.45
C GLU A 5 -3.32 -20.32 0.31
N GLY A 6 -2.04 -20.69 0.36
CA GLY A 6 -1.03 -20.12 1.25
C GLY A 6 -1.10 -18.60 1.35
N GLU A 7 -1.34 -18.13 2.57
CA GLU A 7 -1.08 -16.77 3.02
C GLU A 7 0.36 -16.44 2.60
N LYS A 8 0.52 -15.62 1.55
CA LYS A 8 1.85 -15.20 1.09
C LYS A 8 2.35 -14.17 2.09
N ASP A 9 2.91 -14.66 3.19
CA ASP A 9 3.64 -13.84 4.14
C ASP A 9 4.88 -13.28 3.44
N TYR A 10 4.75 -12.07 2.90
CA TYR A 10 5.91 -11.30 2.52
C TYR A 10 6.54 -10.77 3.83
N LEU A 11 7.78 -11.20 4.10
CA LEU A 11 8.51 -10.88 5.34
C LEU A 11 8.95 -9.41 5.32
N VAL A 12 8.07 -8.53 5.79
CA VAL A 12 8.34 -7.11 6.04
C VAL A 12 8.66 -6.86 7.51
N ASP A 13 9.47 -5.85 7.78
CA ASP A 13 9.82 -5.47 9.17
C ASP A 13 8.63 -4.89 9.94
N ALA A 14 7.75 -4.14 9.27
CA ALA A 14 6.47 -3.73 9.86
C ALA A 14 5.37 -3.52 8.82
N LEU A 15 4.14 -3.64 9.30
CA LEU A 15 2.92 -3.66 8.51
C LEU A 15 1.80 -2.88 9.21
N PHE A 16 1.16 -1.97 8.48
CA PHE A 16 0.05 -1.18 9.00
C PHE A 16 -1.26 -1.64 8.35
N LYS A 17 -2.27 -1.89 9.17
CA LYS A 17 -3.58 -2.40 8.76
C LYS A 17 -4.71 -1.47 9.19
N LEU A 18 -5.74 -1.37 8.35
CA LEU A 18 -7.00 -0.69 8.69
C LEU A 18 -8.02 -1.69 9.25
N PHE A 19 -8.30 -1.58 10.55
CA PHE A 19 -9.25 -2.48 11.22
C PHE A 19 -10.69 -2.36 10.67
N GLU A 20 -11.12 -1.16 10.29
CA GLU A 20 -12.47 -0.91 9.75
C GLU A 20 -12.68 -1.50 8.33
N TYR A 21 -11.59 -1.88 7.64
CA TYR A 21 -11.61 -2.39 6.27
C TYR A 21 -11.12 -3.84 6.22
N ASN A 22 -11.64 -4.72 7.07
CA ASN A 22 -11.25 -6.14 7.09
C ASN A 22 -9.72 -6.35 7.26
N GLN A 23 -9.09 -5.51 8.10
CA GLN A 23 -7.64 -5.54 8.32
C GLN A 23 -6.79 -5.32 7.06
N LEU A 24 -7.33 -4.55 6.10
CA LEU A 24 -6.64 -4.24 4.86
C LEU A 24 -5.30 -3.55 5.11
N GLU A 25 -4.27 -4.04 4.45
CA GLU A 25 -2.91 -3.54 4.55
C GLU A 25 -2.77 -2.22 3.78
N ILE A 26 -2.19 -1.19 4.41
CA ILE A 26 -2.09 0.16 3.84
C ILE A 26 -0.69 0.73 3.73
N LEU A 27 0.25 0.20 4.51
CA LEU A 27 1.65 0.63 4.48
C LEU A 27 2.56 -0.51 4.91
N LEU A 28 3.66 -0.68 4.17
CA LEU A 28 4.77 -1.56 4.54
C LEU A 28 5.96 -0.72 5.00
N LEU A 29 6.74 -1.27 5.92
CA LEU A 29 8.05 -0.74 6.29
C LEU A 29 9.10 -1.84 6.10
N GLU A 30 10.16 -1.50 5.40
CA GLU A 30 11.34 -2.34 5.23
C GLU A 30 12.59 -1.59 5.66
N THR A 31 13.46 -2.25 6.40
CA THR A 31 14.77 -1.76 6.81
C THR A 31 15.85 -2.52 6.05
N SER A 32 16.70 -1.77 5.35
CA SER A 32 17.72 -2.32 4.47
C SER A 32 19.11 -2.02 5.02
N GLY A 33 19.89 -3.10 5.22
CA GLY A 33 21.25 -3.02 5.74
C GLY A 33 21.27 -2.79 7.25
N ALA A 34 21.56 -3.86 8.01
CA ALA A 34 21.77 -3.75 9.45
C ALA A 34 23.14 -3.12 9.76
N TYR A 35 23.21 -2.27 10.80
CA TYR A 35 24.46 -1.79 11.42
C TYR A 35 25.54 -1.28 10.42
N GLY A 36 25.21 -0.24 9.63
CA GLY A 36 26.18 0.40 8.74
C GLY A 36 26.60 -0.46 7.54
N ASN A 37 25.96 -1.62 7.33
CA ASN A 37 26.16 -2.44 6.14
C ASN A 37 25.46 -1.82 4.93
N ASN A 38 26.19 -0.96 4.22
CA ASN A 38 25.72 -0.23 3.05
C ASN A 38 25.88 -1.02 1.75
N ASN A 39 25.69 -2.34 1.78
CA ASN A 39 25.74 -3.16 0.58
C ASN A 39 24.59 -2.78 -0.36
N ALA A 40 24.92 -2.14 -1.49
CA ALA A 40 23.96 -1.72 -2.50
C ALA A 40 23.06 -2.87 -2.96
N THR A 41 23.61 -4.08 -3.11
CA THR A 41 22.83 -5.27 -3.50
C THR A 41 21.74 -5.61 -2.49
N LYS A 42 21.99 -5.37 -1.18
CA LYS A 42 21.01 -5.63 -0.13
C LYS A 42 19.90 -4.58 -0.14
N ILE A 43 20.25 -3.31 -0.32
CA ILE A 43 19.30 -2.20 -0.43
C ILE A 43 18.38 -2.40 -1.63
N ASP A 44 18.94 -2.75 -2.79
CA ASP A 44 18.17 -3.02 -3.99
C ASP A 44 17.28 -4.25 -3.79
N PHE A 45 17.81 -5.32 -3.19
CA PHE A 45 17.03 -6.53 -2.93
C PHE A 45 15.83 -6.28 -2.00
N ASP A 46 16.01 -5.52 -0.93
CA ASP A 46 14.92 -5.18 -0.01
C ASP A 46 13.93 -4.18 -0.66
N ASN A 47 14.38 -3.33 -1.59
CA ASN A 47 13.47 -2.55 -2.43
C ASN A 47 12.59 -3.46 -3.32
N HIS A 48 13.18 -4.49 -3.93
CA HIS A 48 12.42 -5.47 -4.71
C HIS A 48 11.43 -6.27 -3.86
N LYS A 49 11.78 -6.60 -2.62
CA LYS A 49 10.82 -7.19 -1.67
C LYS A 49 9.65 -6.26 -1.38
N GLY A 50 9.94 -4.98 -1.08
CA GLY A 50 8.92 -3.95 -0.90
C GLY A 50 7.98 -3.85 -2.09
N MET A 51 8.52 -3.91 -3.33
CA MET A 51 7.70 -3.97 -4.55
C MET A 51 6.75 -5.16 -4.59
N TYR A 52 7.25 -6.37 -4.30
CA TYR A 52 6.39 -7.56 -4.26
C TYR A 52 5.31 -7.45 -3.18
N GLY A 53 5.64 -6.84 -2.04
CA GLY A 53 4.67 -6.50 -1.00
C GLY A 53 3.58 -5.57 -1.51
N LEU A 54 3.93 -4.49 -2.22
CA LEU A 54 2.93 -3.59 -2.81
C LEU A 54 2.03 -4.26 -3.85
N LEU A 55 2.58 -5.14 -4.69
CA LEU A 55 1.79 -5.93 -5.63
C LEU A 55 0.82 -6.86 -4.91
N ALA A 56 1.25 -7.50 -3.82
CA ALA A 56 0.40 -8.33 -2.99
C ALA A 56 -0.73 -7.51 -2.35
N MET A 57 -0.44 -6.31 -1.83
CA MET A 57 -1.46 -5.39 -1.30
C MET A 57 -2.48 -4.99 -2.38
N LEU A 58 -2.05 -4.60 -3.57
CA LEU A 58 -2.98 -4.26 -4.67
C LEU A 58 -3.86 -5.44 -5.04
N LYS A 59 -3.29 -6.66 -5.11
CA LYS A 59 -4.05 -7.88 -5.37
C LYS A 59 -5.08 -8.14 -4.28
N GLU A 60 -4.71 -7.96 -3.01
CA GLU A 60 -5.61 -8.16 -1.88
C GLU A 60 -6.78 -7.17 -1.91
N ILE A 61 -6.49 -5.89 -2.18
CA ILE A 61 -7.51 -4.85 -2.34
C ILE A 61 -8.46 -5.20 -3.50
N ALA A 62 -7.92 -5.62 -4.65
CA ALA A 62 -8.73 -6.01 -5.80
C ALA A 62 -9.58 -7.26 -5.52
N SER A 63 -9.05 -8.22 -4.78
CA SER A 63 -9.76 -9.46 -4.39
C SER A 63 -10.88 -9.16 -3.39
N THR A 64 -10.61 -8.30 -2.41
CA THR A 64 -11.60 -7.83 -1.43
C THR A 64 -12.75 -7.08 -2.10
N TYR A 65 -12.46 -6.30 -3.15
CA TYR A 65 -13.45 -5.53 -3.89
C TYR A 65 -13.67 -6.07 -5.32
N ASN A 66 -13.77 -7.38 -5.48
CA ASN A 66 -13.86 -8.07 -6.78
C ASN A 66 -15.04 -7.62 -7.69
N PHE A 67 -16.10 -7.01 -7.15
CA PHE A 67 -17.19 -6.46 -7.96
C PHE A 67 -16.94 -5.01 -8.43
N ALA A 68 -15.94 -4.31 -7.88
CA ALA A 68 -15.57 -2.98 -8.33
C ALA A 68 -15.13 -3.00 -9.80
N ARG A 69 -15.40 -1.92 -10.52
CA ARG A 69 -14.87 -1.78 -11.87
C ARG A 69 -13.39 -1.42 -11.82
N ILE A 70 -12.65 -1.87 -12.82
CA ILE A 70 -11.21 -1.69 -12.90
C ILE A 70 -10.79 -0.21 -12.83
N GLU A 71 -11.63 0.70 -13.35
CA GLU A 71 -11.32 2.13 -13.37
C GLU A 71 -11.36 2.77 -11.97
N CYS A 72 -11.93 2.08 -10.99
CA CYS A 72 -11.90 2.53 -9.59
C CYS A 72 -10.51 2.36 -8.97
N PHE A 73 -9.73 1.38 -9.46
CA PHE A 73 -8.37 1.11 -9.00
C PHE A 73 -7.35 2.00 -9.69
N TYR A 74 -7.70 2.61 -10.83
CA TYR A 74 -6.78 3.51 -11.53
C TYR A 74 -6.30 4.66 -10.68
N LYS A 75 -6.98 5.11 -9.62
CA LYS A 75 -6.49 6.19 -8.76
C LYS A 75 -5.88 5.70 -7.44
N LEU A 76 -5.98 4.41 -7.16
CA LEU A 76 -5.50 3.82 -5.92
C LEU A 76 -3.97 3.71 -5.97
N ARG A 77 -3.31 4.29 -4.97
CA ARG A 77 -1.89 4.11 -4.70
C ARG A 77 -1.72 3.35 -3.39
N VAL A 78 -0.83 2.38 -3.39
CA VAL A 78 -0.32 1.72 -2.18
C VAL A 78 1.11 2.16 -1.93
N TYR A 79 1.56 2.11 -0.67
CA TYR A 79 2.82 2.71 -0.26
C TYR A 79 3.69 1.77 0.56
N PHE A 80 5.01 1.90 0.43
CA PHE A 80 5.96 1.38 1.42
C PHE A 80 7.03 2.42 1.75
N VAL A 81 7.49 2.37 2.99
CA VAL A 81 8.65 3.12 3.45
C VAL A 81 9.84 2.17 3.48
N GLN A 82 10.97 2.64 2.96
CA GLN A 82 12.25 1.94 3.07
C GLN A 82 13.21 2.79 3.90
N ALA A 83 13.70 2.25 5.00
CA ALA A 83 14.82 2.82 5.73
C ALA A 83 16.11 2.15 5.27
N ALA A 84 17.00 2.89 4.63
CA ALA A 84 18.26 2.34 4.14
C ALA A 84 19.40 3.34 4.34
N ASN A 85 20.50 2.89 4.95
CA ASN A 85 21.62 3.74 5.34
C ASN A 85 21.14 4.92 6.23
N LYS A 86 21.43 6.16 5.83
CA LYS A 86 20.95 7.40 6.49
C LYS A 86 19.74 7.99 5.79
N SER A 87 18.93 7.20 5.10
CA SER A 87 17.81 7.73 4.33
C SER A 87 16.51 6.99 4.57
N LEU A 88 15.42 7.73 4.54
CA LEU A 88 14.06 7.20 4.41
C LEU A 88 13.57 7.49 2.99
N TYR A 89 13.02 6.45 2.37
CA TYR A 89 12.42 6.53 1.04
C TYR A 89 10.94 6.22 1.18
N LEU A 90 10.09 7.03 0.56
CA LEU A 90 8.68 6.71 0.36
C LEU A 90 8.47 6.27 -1.07
N TRP A 91 7.98 5.06 -1.24
CA TRP A 91 7.66 4.46 -2.52
C TRP A 91 6.17 4.28 -2.67
N SER A 92 5.66 4.40 -3.90
CA SER A 92 4.28 4.11 -4.25
C SER A 92 4.20 3.15 -5.44
N LEU A 93 3.09 2.44 -5.51
CA LEU A 93 2.70 1.62 -6.66
C LEU A 93 1.25 1.91 -7.01
N ARG A 94 0.98 2.03 -8.31
CA ARG A 94 -0.34 2.32 -8.87
C ARG A 94 -0.61 1.44 -10.09
N TYR A 95 -1.84 0.98 -10.22
CA TYR A 95 -2.33 0.35 -11.45
C TYR A 95 -2.87 1.40 -12.42
N LEU A 96 -2.50 1.30 -13.69
CA LEU A 96 -2.92 2.18 -14.79
C LEU A 96 -3.71 1.39 -15.84
N GLU A 97 -4.34 2.10 -16.77
CA GLU A 97 -5.03 1.48 -17.90
C GLU A 97 -4.04 0.72 -18.81
N GLY A 98 -4.46 -0.44 -19.32
CA GLY A 98 -3.63 -1.28 -20.19
C GLY A 98 -2.68 -2.23 -19.47
N ASP A 99 -3.01 -2.64 -18.24
CA ASP A 99 -2.23 -3.59 -17.43
C ASP A 99 -0.81 -3.11 -17.07
N VAL A 100 -0.65 -1.79 -16.98
CA VAL A 100 0.61 -1.16 -16.61
C VAL A 100 0.61 -0.83 -15.11
N TYR A 101 1.72 -1.11 -14.44
CA TYR A 101 1.96 -0.69 -13.06
C TYR A 101 3.02 0.43 -13.05
N GLU A 102 2.66 1.56 -12.44
CA GLU A 102 3.57 2.67 -12.20
C GLU A 102 4.12 2.54 -10.78
N MET A 103 5.44 2.37 -10.68
CA MET A 103 6.17 2.50 -9.43
C MET A 103 6.88 3.84 -9.38
N TRP A 104 6.79 4.54 -8.24
CA TRP A 104 7.38 5.86 -8.10
C TRP A 104 8.01 6.07 -6.72
N ARG A 105 9.12 6.81 -6.68
CA ARG A 105 9.68 7.35 -5.43
C ARG A 105 9.05 8.69 -5.13
N GLU A 106 8.11 8.70 -4.20
CA GLU A 106 7.38 9.91 -3.80
C GLU A 106 8.26 10.91 -3.05
N GLU A 107 9.14 10.41 -2.18
CA GLU A 107 9.97 11.26 -1.32
C GLU A 107 11.25 10.53 -0.90
N LYS A 108 12.31 11.30 -0.64
CA LYS A 108 13.52 10.84 0.02
C LYS A 108 13.97 11.91 1.01
N ILE A 109 14.24 11.51 2.24
CA ILE A 109 14.92 12.36 3.22
C ILE A 109 16.18 11.68 3.73
N GLU A 110 17.12 12.48 4.21
CA GLU A 110 18.25 11.99 5.00
C GLU A 110 17.92 12.16 6.49
N VAL A 111 18.16 11.11 7.25
CA VAL A 111 17.96 11.09 8.71
C VAL A 111 19.29 11.43 9.35
N ASP A 112 19.32 12.57 10.03
CA ASP A 112 20.46 12.99 10.82
C ASP A 112 20.52 12.18 12.12
N ASP A 113 21.69 11.61 12.41
CA ASP A 113 21.98 10.89 13.64
C ASP A 113 22.36 11.84 14.80
N ASN A 114 22.54 13.14 14.51
CA ASN A 114 22.80 14.18 15.50
C ASN A 114 21.52 14.81 16.03
N PHE A 115 20.97 14.23 17.10
CA PHE A 115 19.76 14.72 17.78
C PHE A 115 19.87 16.14 18.38
N ASN A 116 21.08 16.72 18.45
CA ASN A 116 21.26 18.11 18.89
C ASN A 116 20.98 19.12 17.76
N ASN A 117 20.96 18.67 16.51
CA ASN A 117 20.61 19.49 15.36
C ASN A 117 19.09 19.58 15.25
N LYS A 118 18.47 20.56 15.90
CA LYS A 118 17.00 20.72 15.87
C LYS A 118 16.45 20.93 14.46
N ASP A 119 17.25 21.46 13.54
CA ASP A 119 16.84 21.72 12.17
C ASP A 119 16.69 20.42 11.35
N SER A 120 17.36 19.33 11.74
CA SER A 120 17.24 18.04 11.06
C SER A 120 15.92 17.30 11.34
N ILE A 121 15.18 17.73 12.36
CA ILE A 121 13.86 17.18 12.69
C ILE A 121 12.79 17.67 11.70
N VAL A 122 12.95 18.87 11.14
CA VAL A 122 11.94 19.49 10.27
C VAL A 122 11.66 18.64 9.02
N PRO A 123 12.66 18.16 8.25
CA PRO A 123 12.42 17.26 7.12
C PRO A 123 11.73 15.96 7.53
N MET A 124 12.05 15.41 8.70
CA MET A 124 11.40 14.18 9.19
C MET A 124 9.92 14.41 9.52
N ILE A 125 9.58 15.53 10.16
CA ILE A 125 8.18 15.89 10.42
C ILE A 125 7.43 16.07 9.10
N GLN A 126 8.02 16.75 8.13
CA GLN A 126 7.42 16.95 6.81
C GLN A 126 7.18 15.62 6.09
N PHE A 127 8.17 14.72 6.10
CA PHE A 127 8.04 13.38 5.52
C PHE A 127 6.89 12.60 6.15
N LEU A 128 6.80 12.58 7.49
CA LEU A 128 5.73 11.87 8.21
C LEU A 128 4.36 12.50 7.94
N TRP A 129 4.29 13.83 7.82
CA TRP A 129 3.07 14.55 7.50
C TRP A 129 2.59 14.24 6.07
N ASN A 130 3.52 14.21 5.10
CA ASN A 130 3.23 13.83 3.72
C ASN A 130 2.77 12.38 3.63
N LEU A 131 3.43 11.47 4.34
CA LEU A 131 3.02 10.07 4.45
C LEU A 131 1.59 9.96 4.99
N LYS A 132 1.29 10.66 6.09
CA LYS A 132 -0.07 10.70 6.66
C LYS A 132 -1.10 11.15 5.62
N GLY A 133 -0.87 12.29 4.95
CA GLY A 133 -1.81 12.81 3.95
C GLY A 133 -2.05 11.83 2.81
N ARG A 134 -1.00 11.16 2.33
CA ARG A 134 -1.11 10.14 1.27
C ARG A 134 -1.88 8.89 1.70
N LEU A 135 -1.75 8.50 2.97
CA LEU A 135 -2.56 7.41 3.54
C LEU A 135 -4.03 7.82 3.68
N GLU A 136 -4.30 9.06 4.08
CA GLU A 136 -5.67 9.60 4.11
C GLU A 136 -6.30 9.60 2.72
N ASP A 137 -5.57 10.04 1.69
CA ASP A 137 -6.00 9.98 0.29
C ASP A 137 -6.28 8.53 -0.16
N MET A 138 -5.41 7.59 0.21
CA MET A 138 -5.62 6.16 -0.07
C MET A 138 -6.92 5.65 0.55
N VAL A 139 -7.17 5.97 1.83
CA VAL A 139 -8.39 5.58 2.55
C VAL A 139 -9.64 6.20 1.90
N GLU A 140 -9.58 7.45 1.44
CA GLU A 140 -10.67 8.07 0.70
C GLU A 140 -10.97 7.31 -0.61
N HIS A 141 -9.93 6.91 -1.35
CA HIS A 141 -10.11 6.12 -2.57
C HIS A 141 -10.69 4.73 -2.27
N LEU A 142 -10.23 4.05 -1.21
CA LEU A 142 -10.80 2.78 -0.76
C LEU A 142 -12.28 2.91 -0.40
N ASN A 143 -12.68 4.00 0.26
CA ASN A 143 -14.08 4.31 0.52
C ASN A 143 -14.92 4.41 -0.76
N ILE A 144 -14.38 5.03 -1.80
CA ILE A 144 -15.05 5.15 -3.10
C ILE A 144 -15.20 3.77 -3.74
N VAL A 145 -14.14 2.95 -3.73
CA VAL A 145 -14.14 1.58 -4.25
C VAL A 145 -15.22 0.76 -3.52
N GLN A 146 -15.19 0.73 -2.19
CA GLN A 146 -16.14 -0.01 -1.35
C GLN A 146 -17.60 0.40 -1.62
N LYS A 147 -17.90 1.70 -1.65
CA LYS A 147 -19.26 2.21 -1.94
C LYS A 147 -19.75 1.78 -3.32
N LYS A 148 -18.88 1.77 -4.34
CA LYS A 148 -19.24 1.33 -5.70
C LYS A 148 -19.48 -0.18 -5.76
N THR A 149 -18.67 -0.98 -5.06
CA THR A 149 -18.84 -2.43 -4.93
C THR A 149 -20.20 -2.76 -4.31
N MET A 150 -20.53 -2.17 -3.15
CA MET A 150 -21.81 -2.43 -2.47
C MET A 150 -23.04 -2.08 -3.30
N ARG A 151 -22.99 -0.98 -4.08
CA ARG A 151 -24.08 -0.57 -4.97
C ARG A 151 -24.32 -1.58 -6.09
N LYS A 152 -23.26 -2.20 -6.60
CA LYS A 152 -23.36 -3.21 -7.68
C LYS A 152 -23.93 -4.51 -7.13
N THR A 153 -23.40 -5.01 -6.01
CA THR A 153 -23.91 -6.23 -5.35
C THR A 153 -25.42 -6.16 -5.07
N ARG A 154 -25.92 -5.02 -4.56
CA ARG A 154 -27.35 -4.81 -4.32
C ARG A 154 -28.21 -4.84 -5.59
N LYS A 155 -27.69 -4.33 -6.71
CA LYS A 155 -28.41 -4.35 -7.99
C LYS A 155 -28.47 -5.77 -8.56
N ASP A 156 -27.38 -6.51 -8.44
CA ASP A 156 -27.27 -7.88 -8.95
C ASP A 156 -28.19 -8.83 -8.17
N THR A 157 -28.25 -8.72 -6.83
CA THR A 157 -29.19 -9.51 -6.00
C THR A 157 -30.65 -9.19 -6.31
N ALA A 158 -31.02 -7.91 -6.41
CA ALA A 158 -32.39 -7.51 -6.73
C ALA A 158 -32.83 -7.99 -8.13
N SER A 159 -31.90 -8.03 -9.09
CA SER A 159 -32.18 -8.57 -10.43
C SER A 159 -32.37 -10.09 -10.43
N LEU A 160 -31.65 -10.83 -9.57
CA LEU A 160 -31.78 -12.29 -9.44
C LEU A 160 -33.10 -12.66 -8.78
N GLU A 161 -33.46 -11.98 -7.69
CA GLU A 161 -34.75 -12.19 -7.00
C GLU A 161 -35.93 -11.96 -7.94
N LYS A 162 -35.88 -10.90 -8.76
CA LYS A 162 -36.92 -10.61 -9.75
C LYS A 162 -37.07 -11.68 -10.84
N ARG A 163 -35.97 -12.35 -11.22
CA ARG A 163 -35.97 -13.47 -12.19
C ARG A 163 -36.44 -14.79 -11.61
N LEU A 164 -36.27 -14.99 -10.30
CA LEU A 164 -36.75 -16.18 -9.59
C LEU A 164 -38.24 -16.08 -9.21
N SER A 165 -38.77 -14.85 -9.13
CA SER A 165 -40.19 -14.57 -8.89
C SER A 165 -41.07 -14.51 -10.15
N SER A 166 -40.48 -14.69 -11.34
CA SER A 166 -41.13 -14.65 -12.65
C SER A 166 -41.07 -16.00 -13.33
#